data_AF-A0A6B3EA14-F1
#
_entry.id   AF-A0A6B3EA14-F1
#
_cell.length_a   1.000
_cell.length_b   1.000
_cell.length_c   1.000
_cell.angle_alpha   90.00
_cell.angle_beta   90.00
_cell.angle_gamma   90.00
#
_symmetry.space_group_name_H-M   'P 1'
#
loop_
_entity.id
_entity.type
_entity.pdbx_description
1 polymer ?
#
loop_
_entity_poly.entity_id
_entity_poly.type
_entity_poly.pdbx_seq_one_letter_code
_entity_poly.pdbx_strand_id
1 'polypeptide(L)' 'GLAVVLISHNMADVKSVADNVAVLRLGRNNGVFPVKTTSQEDIISAITGATENAVTRRAARSVGVQ' A
#
# COMPACT_ATOMS: atom_id res chain seq x y z
N GLY A 1 -6.99 9.74 26.44
CA GLY A 1 -7.27 9.86 25.00
C GLY A 1 -8.01 8.64 24.52
N LEU A 2 -8.68 8.72 23.36
CA LEU A 2 -9.38 7.60 22.72
C LEU A 2 -8.56 7.11 21.51
N ALA A 3 -8.41 5.81 21.37
CA ALA A 3 -7.89 5.21 20.15
C ALA A 3 -9.04 4.93 19.19
N VAL A 4 -8.90 5.34 17.92
CA VAL A 4 -9.89 5.13 16.87
C VAL A 4 -9.25 4.36 15.73
N VAL A 5 -9.93 3.31 15.27
CA VAL A 5 -9.55 2.57 14.06
C VAL A 5 -10.54 2.94 12.96
N LEU A 6 -10.04 3.65 11.95
CA LEU A 6 -10.79 3.96 10.74
C LEU A 6 -10.42 2.98 9.63
N ILE A 7 -11.43 2.41 8.97
CA ILE A 7 -11.27 1.63 7.75
C ILE A 7 -11.92 2.41 6.63
N SER A 8 -11.11 2.86 5.66
CA SER A 8 -11.60 3.57 4.48
C SER A 8 -10.76 3.21 3.26
N HIS A 9 -11.42 3.19 2.10
CA HIS A 9 -10.77 3.11 0.80
C HIS A 9 -10.60 4.49 0.15
N ASN A 10 -11.15 5.55 0.76
CA ASN A 10 -11.00 6.92 0.32
C ASN A 10 -9.79 7.56 1.00
N MET A 11 -8.76 7.86 0.21
CA MET A 11 -7.51 8.42 0.72
C MET A 11 -7.66 9.85 1.27
N ALA A 12 -8.66 10.62 0.86
CA ALA A 12 -8.92 11.94 1.43
C ALA A 12 -9.34 11.84 2.90
N ASP A 13 -10.21 10.87 3.21
CA ASP A 13 -10.65 10.62 4.58
C ASP A 13 -9.49 10.12 5.43
N VAL A 14 -8.73 9.15 4.92
CA VAL A 14 -7.54 8.61 5.59
C VAL A 14 -6.53 9.72 5.92
N LYS A 15 -6.21 10.58 4.93
CA LYS A 15 -5.25 11.67 5.12
C LYS A 15 -5.72 12.77 6.06
N SER A 16 -7.03 12.98 6.20
CA SER A 16 -7.57 14.05 7.04
C SER A 16 -7.58 13.71 8.53
N VAL A 17 -7.61 12.42 8.89
CA VAL A 17 -7.82 11.99 10.28
C VAL A 17 -6.75 11.06 10.86
N ALA A 18 -5.99 10.34 10.03
CA ALA A 18 -5.08 9.31 10.54
C ALA A 18 -3.65 9.84 10.74
N ASP A 19 -3.00 9.39 11.82
CA ASP A 19 -1.56 9.57 12.02
C ASP A 19 -0.74 8.52 11.25
N ASN A 20 -1.23 7.27 11.26
CA ASN A 20 -0.61 6.12 10.63
C ASN A 20 -1.64 5.29 9.86
N VAL A 21 -1.20 4.63 8.80
CA VAL A 21 -2.01 3.73 7.97
C VAL A 21 -1.36 2.36 7.93
N ALA A 22 -2.08 1.33 8.35
CA ALA A 22 -1.69 -0.05 8.10
C ALA A 22 -2.40 -0.54 6.83
N VAL A 23 -1.63 -1.08 5.88
CA VAL A 23 -2.18 -1.64 4.65
C VAL A 23 -2.24 -3.16 4.77
N LEU A 24 -3.41 -3.75 4.50
CA LEU A 24 -3.55 -5.19 4.42
C LEU A 24 -3.65 -5.62 2.96
N ARG A 25 -2.94 -6.70 2.61
CA ARG A 25 -3.00 -7.34 1.29
C ARG A 25 -2.99 -8.85 1.44
N LEU A 26 -3.93 -9.54 0.78
CA LEU A 26 -4.07 -11.00 0.82
C LEU A 26 -4.09 -11.57 2.25
N GLY A 27 -4.77 -10.86 3.17
CA GLY A 27 -4.90 -11.27 4.58
C GLY A 27 -3.65 -11.04 5.44
N ARG A 28 -2.63 -10.34 4.93
CA ARG A 28 -1.39 -10.04 5.67
C ARG A 28 -1.13 -8.53 5.72
N ASN A 29 -0.44 -8.09 6.77
CA ASN A 29 0.05 -6.72 6.86
C ASN A 29 1.13 -6.50 5.79
N ASN A 30 0.91 -5.49 4.94
CA ASN A 30 1.75 -5.10 3.83
C ASN A 30 2.40 -3.72 4.02
N GLY A 31 2.49 -3.26 5.28
CA GLY A 31 3.20 -2.04 5.67
C GLY A 31 2.40 -1.17 6.62
N VAL A 32 3.13 -0.36 7.41
CA VAL A 32 2.59 0.71 8.23
C VAL A 32 3.29 2.00 7.84
N PHE A 33 2.50 3.03 7.53
CA PHE A 33 2.98 4.26 6.92
C PHE A 33 2.57 5.49 7.75
N PRO A 34 3.51 6.39 8.07
CA PRO A 34 3.17 7.71 8.63
C PRO A 34 2.49 8.59 7.57
N VAL A 35 1.25 8.99 7.82
CA VAL A 35 0.41 9.71 6.84
C VAL A 35 1.04 11.03 6.40
N LYS A 36 1.72 11.72 7.32
CA LYS A 36 2.30 13.05 7.07
C LYS A 36 3.46 13.05 6.08
N THR A 37 4.15 11.92 5.91
CA THR A 37 5.38 11.85 5.11
C THR A 37 5.30 10.82 3.98
N THR A 38 4.24 10.02 3.93
CA THR A 38 4.04 9.02 2.87
C THR A 38 3.15 9.59 1.76
N SER A 39 3.55 9.40 0.51
CA SER A 39 2.76 9.83 -0.64
C SER A 39 1.48 8.98 -0.78
N GLN A 40 0.51 9.48 -1.54
CA GLN A 40 -0.71 8.69 -1.79
C GLN A 40 -0.39 7.48 -2.66
N GLU A 41 0.50 7.68 -3.63
CA GLU A 41 0.96 6.70 -4.60
C GLU A 41 1.64 5.53 -3.91
N ASP A 42 2.43 5.77 -2.86
CA ASP A 42 3.08 4.71 -2.08
C ASP A 42 2.07 3.83 -1.35
N ILE A 43 1.07 4.46 -0.71
CA ILE A 43 0.00 3.73 -0.01
C ILE A 43 -0.82 2.90 -1.00
N ILE A 44 -1.19 3.49 -2.15
CA ILE A 44 -1.90 2.78 -3.22
C ILE A 44 -1.05 1.63 -3.78
N SER A 45 0.25 1.84 -3.93
CA SER A 45 1.17 0.79 -4.39
C SER A 45 1.25 -0.37 -3.40
N ALA A 46 1.24 -0.08 -2.10
CA ALA A 46 1.15 -1.10 -1.06
C ALA A 46 -0.20 -1.85 -1.07
N ILE A 47 -1.31 -1.16 -1.37
CA ILE A 47 -2.64 -1.80 -1.47
C ILE A 47 -2.69 -2.77 -2.67
N THR A 48 -2.22 -2.30 -3.83
CA THR A 48 -2.32 -3.04 -5.10
C THR A 48 -1.21 -4.09 -5.28
N GLY A 49 -0.06 -3.87 -4.64
CA GLY A 49 1.18 -4.60 -4.92
C GLY A 49 1.88 -4.14 -6.20
N ALA A 50 1.62 -2.92 -6.67
CA ALA A 50 2.20 -2.37 -7.90
C ALA A 50 3.73 -2.20 -7.82
N THR A 51 4.30 -2.01 -6.63
CA THR A 51 5.75 -2.03 -6.40
C THR A 51 6.38 -3.40 -6.72
N GLU A 52 5.64 -4.48 -6.55
CA GLU A 52 6.14 -5.83 -6.83
C GLU A 52 5.94 -6.24 -8.30
N ASN A 53 4.93 -5.73 -9.03
CA ASN A 53 4.51 -6.41 -10.26
C ASN A 53 3.79 -5.57 -11.33
N ALA A 54 4.52 -5.28 -12.41
CA ALA A 54 4.05 -5.50 -13.79
C ALA A 54 5.24 -5.67 -14.76
N VAL A 55 6.27 -4.84 -14.60
CA VAL A 55 7.47 -4.84 -15.46
C VAL A 55 8.47 -5.91 -15.03
N THR A 56 8.76 -6.02 -13.72
CA THR A 56 9.71 -7.00 -13.16
C THR A 56 9.29 -8.45 -13.43
N ARG A 57 7.98 -8.77 -13.33
CA ARG A 57 7.45 -10.12 -13.64
C ARG A 57 7.52 -10.47 -15.13
N ARG A 58 7.33 -9.49 -16.02
CA ARG A 58 7.48 -9.67 -17.47
C ARG A 58 8.94 -9.91 -17.84
N ALA A 59 9.86 -9.12 -17.28
CA ALA A 59 11.29 -9.29 -17.49
C ALA A 59 11.78 -10.67 -17.04
N ALA A 60 11.36 -11.15 -15.85
CA ALA A 60 11.73 -12.47 -15.36
C ALA A 60 11.17 -13.63 -16.21
N ARG A 61 10.02 -13.46 -16.87
CA ARG A 61 9.43 -14.49 -17.74
C ARG A 61 10.12 -14.60 -19.10
N SER A 62 10.69 -13.52 -19.61
CA SER A 62 11.39 -13.51 -20.90
C SER A 62 12.78 -14.16 -20.88
N VAL A 63 13.35 -14.39 -19.70
CA VAL A 63 14.71 -14.95 -19.52
C VAL A 63 14.70 -16.47 -19.36
N GLY A 64 13.53 -17.09 -19.17
CA GLY A 64 13.37 -18.53 -18.90
C GLY A 64 13.03 -19.42 -20.10
N VAL A 65 13.24 -18.97 -21.34
CA VAL A 65 13.13 -19.82 -22.54
C VAL A 65 14.48 -19.80 -23.27
N GLN A 66 15.36 -20.70 -22.86
CA GLN A 66 16.32 -21.37 -23.72
C GLN A 66 16.21 -22.86 -23.47
#